data_AF-A0A8H7T9P1-F1
#
_entry.id   AF-A0A8H7T9P1-F1
#
_cell.length_a   1.000
_cell.length_b   1.000
_cell.length_c   1.000
_cell.angle_alpha   90.00
_cell.angle_beta   90.00
_cell.angle_gamma   90.00
#
_symmetry.space_group_name_H-M   'P 1'
#
loop_
_entity.id
_entity.type
_entity.pdbx_description
1 polymer ?
#
loop_
_entity_poly.entity_id
_entity_poly.type
_entity_poly.pdbx_seq_one_letter_code
_entity_poly.pdbx_strand_id
1 'polypeptide(L)'
;MASAKQTTKSPDPAETVSSPARVNPFLGTFPPPDPNKKIKKFTPAEIDLALCELTLEAAWEVSKVRMEEAETAAERREVRRKHMNEVLVASNTAHSKIAAEIVDARIYLLEMDWEVSALEEKYWYSRF
;
A
#
# COMPACT_ATOMS: atom_id res chain seq x y z
N MET A 1 12.50 -36.92 52.51
CA MET A 1 13.54 -36.13 53.20
C MET A 1 14.19 -35.19 52.19
N ALA A 2 14.44 -33.94 52.60
CA ALA A 2 15.33 -32.89 52.07
C ALA A 2 15.49 -32.73 50.53
N SER A 3 15.03 -31.64 49.90
CA SER A 3 15.63 -30.28 49.87
C SER A 3 16.99 -30.20 49.20
N ALA A 4 17.07 -29.50 48.05
CA ALA A 4 18.08 -28.46 47.82
C ALA A 4 17.81 -27.67 46.53
N LYS A 5 17.76 -26.35 46.68
CA LYS A 5 17.69 -25.31 45.65
C LYS A 5 18.95 -25.33 44.78
N GLN A 6 18.82 -25.09 43.48
CA GLN A 6 19.92 -24.61 42.64
C GLN A 6 19.67 -23.15 42.27
N THR A 7 20.54 -22.28 42.78
CA THR A 7 20.69 -20.89 42.40
C THR A 7 22.00 -20.70 41.63
N THR A 8 21.88 -20.08 40.46
CA THR A 8 22.79 -19.10 39.82
C THR A 8 24.26 -19.49 39.54
N LYS A 9 24.64 -19.48 38.26
CA LYS A 9 25.45 -18.40 37.65
C LYS A 9 25.66 -18.63 36.14
N SER A 10 25.33 -17.60 35.37
CA SER A 10 25.70 -17.42 33.96
C SER A 10 27.16 -16.96 33.86
N PRO A 11 27.84 -17.30 32.76
CA PRO A 11 28.65 -16.31 32.08
C PRO A 11 28.40 -16.30 30.56
N ASP A 12 28.24 -15.11 30.02
CA ASP A 12 28.43 -14.76 28.60
C ASP A 12 29.73 -13.93 28.50
N PRO A 13 30.27 -13.56 27.32
CA PRO A 13 29.86 -13.92 25.95
C PRO A 13 31.07 -14.26 25.04
N ALA A 14 30.75 -14.44 23.75
CA ALA A 14 31.60 -14.18 22.58
C ALA A 14 32.43 -15.35 22.04
N GLU A 15 31.79 -16.14 21.16
CA GLU A 15 32.40 -16.59 19.91
C GLU A 15 31.29 -17.05 18.97
N THR A 16 30.88 -16.18 18.03
CA THR A 16 30.07 -16.61 16.89
C THR A 16 30.46 -15.81 15.65
N VAL A 17 31.40 -16.40 14.92
CA VAL A 17 31.58 -16.43 13.47
C VAL A 17 31.06 -15.21 12.69
N SER A 18 32.00 -14.37 12.25
CA SER A 18 31.77 -13.31 11.27
C SER A 18 31.38 -13.90 9.91
N SER A 19 30.10 -13.82 9.55
CA SER A 19 29.67 -13.96 8.17
C SER A 19 29.95 -12.63 7.45
N PRO A 20 30.58 -12.62 6.25
CA PRO A 20 30.75 -11.39 5.50
C PRO A 20 29.37 -10.87 5.10
N ALA A 21 28.96 -9.77 5.72
CA ALA A 21 27.70 -9.11 5.43
C ALA A 21 27.62 -8.84 3.92
N ARG A 22 26.66 -9.48 3.24
CA ARG A 22 26.16 -9.01 1.95
C ARG A 22 25.75 -7.57 2.17
N VAL A 23 26.54 -6.64 1.63
CA VAL A 23 26.21 -5.21 1.61
C VAL A 23 24.92 -5.10 0.81
N ASN A 24 23.80 -4.98 1.52
CA ASN A 24 22.50 -4.79 0.90
C ASN A 24 22.49 -3.33 0.40
N PRO A 25 22.48 -3.06 -0.92
CA PRO A 25 22.59 -1.71 -1.45
C PRO A 25 21.39 -0.81 -1.11
N PHE A 26 20.33 -1.39 -0.54
CA PHE A 26 19.17 -0.67 0.01
C PHE A 26 19.35 -0.21 1.46
N LEU A 27 20.38 -0.68 2.17
CA LEU A 27 20.83 -0.11 3.43
C LEU A 27 21.80 1.04 3.12
N GLY A 28 21.32 2.05 2.39
CA GLY A 28 21.96 3.35 2.40
C GLY A 28 22.14 3.77 3.86
N THR A 29 23.27 4.38 4.18
CA THR A 29 23.62 4.92 5.49
C THR A 29 22.62 6.00 5.89
N PHE A 30 21.40 5.60 6.28
CA PHE A 30 20.47 6.48 6.93
C PHE A 30 21.11 6.87 8.25
N PRO A 31 21.39 8.16 8.49
CA PRO A 31 21.90 8.58 9.77
C PRO A 31 20.93 8.10 10.85
N PRO A 32 21.44 7.57 11.98
CA PRO A 32 20.57 7.14 13.06
C PRO A 32 19.64 8.29 13.43
N PRO A 33 18.35 8.01 13.70
CA PRO A 33 17.38 9.05 13.99
C PRO A 33 17.89 9.89 15.17
N ASP A 34 18.01 11.21 14.96
CA ASP A 34 18.45 12.14 16.00
C ASP A 34 17.40 12.14 17.14
N PRO A 35 17.76 11.67 18.35
CA PRO A 35 16.82 11.59 19.47
C PRO A 35 16.30 12.95 19.93
N ASN A 36 16.97 14.05 19.54
CA ASN A 36 16.55 15.42 19.86
C ASN A 36 15.69 16.05 18.75
N LYS A 37 15.56 15.40 17.59
CA LYS A 37 14.75 15.90 16.49
C LYS A 37 13.28 15.62 16.80
N LYS A 38 12.54 16.66 17.17
CA LYS A 38 11.09 16.57 17.38
C LYS A 38 10.42 16.15 16.08
N ILE A 39 9.70 15.04 16.11
CA ILE A 39 8.85 14.60 14.99
C ILE A 39 7.70 15.60 14.87
N LYS A 40 7.52 16.17 13.68
CA LYS A 40 6.38 17.05 13.39
C LYS A 40 5.10 16.21 13.52
N LYS A 41 4.15 16.67 14.35
CA LYS A 41 2.82 16.07 14.39
C LYS A 41 2.09 16.42 13.10
N PHE A 42 1.44 15.43 12.50
CA PHE A 42 0.58 15.67 11.34
C PHE A 42 -0.63 16.52 11.75
N THR A 43 -0.98 17.44 10.87
CA THR A 43 -2.25 18.16 10.92
C THR A 43 -3.40 17.22 10.54
N PRO A 44 -4.64 17.50 10.96
CA PRO A 44 -5.79 16.69 10.55
C PRO A 44 -5.93 16.54 9.02
N ALA A 45 -5.61 17.58 8.26
CA ALA A 45 -5.64 17.55 6.80
C ALA A 45 -4.54 16.64 6.21
N GLU A 46 -3.33 16.63 6.80
CA GLU A 46 -2.27 15.70 6.37
C GLU A 46 -2.64 14.25 6.69
N ILE A 47 -3.34 13.99 7.80
CA ILE A 47 -3.83 12.64 8.15
C ILE A 47 -4.94 12.20 7.18
N ASP A 48 -5.91 13.08 6.92
CA ASP A 48 -7.01 12.82 6.00
C ASP A 48 -6.52 12.52 4.58
N LEU A 49 -5.57 13.32 4.09
CA LEU A 49 -4.89 13.07 2.82
C LEU A 49 -4.19 11.71 2.79
N ALA A 50 -3.38 11.41 3.81
CA ALA A 50 -2.64 10.14 3.86
C ALA A 50 -3.57 8.92 3.90
N LEU A 51 -4.71 9.02 4.59
CA LEU A 51 -5.73 7.98 4.61
C LEU A 51 -6.39 7.79 3.24
N CYS A 52 -6.70 8.88 2.54
CA CYS A 52 -7.23 8.82 1.19
C CYS A 52 -6.22 8.19 0.23
N GLU A 53 -4.98 8.67 0.19
CA GLU A 53 -3.91 8.12 -0.65
C GLU A 53 -3.69 6.62 -0.40
N LEU A 54 -3.63 6.20 0.87
CA LEU A 54 -3.50 4.78 1.23
C LEU A 54 -4.67 3.94 0.71
N THR A 55 -5.89 4.47 0.82
CA THR A 55 -7.11 3.77 0.35
C THR A 55 -7.11 3.63 -1.17
N LEU A 56 -6.76 4.71 -1.89
CA LEU A 56 -6.68 4.70 -3.35
C LEU A 56 -5.61 3.75 -3.87
N GLU A 57 -4.45 3.71 -3.20
CA GLU A 57 -3.36 2.80 -3.57
C GLU A 57 -3.72 1.33 -3.28
N ALA A 58 -4.35 1.06 -2.14
CA ALA A 58 -4.83 -0.28 -1.84
C ALA A 58 -5.87 -0.77 -2.87
N ALA A 59 -6.82 0.09 -3.24
CA ALA A 59 -7.81 -0.20 -4.28
C ALA A 59 -7.14 -0.48 -5.64
N TRP A 60 -6.10 0.30 -5.98
CA TRP A 60 -5.30 0.10 -7.19
C TRP A 60 -4.63 -1.27 -7.24
N GLU A 61 -3.90 -1.61 -6.18
CA GLU A 61 -3.13 -2.86 -6.10
C GLU A 61 -4.05 -4.08 -6.18
N VAL A 62 -5.19 -4.03 -5.48
CA VAL A 62 -6.22 -5.08 -5.56
C VAL A 62 -6.80 -5.18 -6.98
N SER A 63 -7.12 -4.05 -7.62
CA SER A 63 -7.66 -4.02 -8.98
C SER A 63 -6.67 -4.62 -9.98
N LYS A 64 -5.38 -4.28 -9.88
CA LYS A 64 -4.33 -4.77 -10.77
C LYS A 64 -4.21 -6.29 -10.73
N VAL A 65 -4.11 -6.87 -9.53
CA VAL A 65 -4.03 -8.33 -9.36
C VAL A 65 -5.28 -9.01 -9.94
N ARG A 66 -6.47 -8.49 -9.65
CA ARG A 66 -7.73 -9.07 -10.15
C ARG A 66 -7.90 -8.92 -11.66
N MET A 67 -7.34 -7.87 -12.26
CA MET A 67 -7.35 -7.69 -13.71
C MET A 67 -6.47 -8.73 -14.41
N GLU A 68 -5.35 -9.11 -13.81
CA GLU A 68 -4.48 -10.19 -14.33
C GLU A 68 -5.15 -11.56 -14.25
N GLU A 69 -5.96 -11.80 -13.21
CA GLU A 69 -6.71 -13.04 -13.00
C GLU A 69 -7.99 -13.14 -13.84
N ALA A 70 -8.48 -12.04 -14.42
CA ALA A 70 -9.77 -11.98 -15.11
C ALA A 70 -9.69 -12.54 -16.54
N GLU A 71 -10.34 -13.69 -16.77
CA GLU A 71 -10.33 -14.39 -18.05
C GLU A 71 -11.31 -13.75 -19.05
N THR A 72 -12.45 -13.27 -18.56
CA THR A 72 -13.54 -12.77 -19.39
C THR A 72 -13.66 -11.25 -19.37
N ALA A 73 -14.24 -10.67 -20.43
CA ALA A 73 -14.57 -9.24 -20.46
C ALA A 73 -15.57 -8.84 -19.36
N ALA A 74 -16.48 -9.75 -18.98
CA ALA A 74 -17.42 -9.50 -17.89
C ALA A 74 -16.71 -9.38 -16.54
N GLU A 75 -15.72 -10.23 -16.27
CA GLU A 75 -14.91 -10.17 -15.05
C GLU A 75 -14.07 -8.89 -15.00
N ARG A 76 -13.41 -8.50 -16.09
CA ARG A 76 -12.65 -7.24 -16.14
C ARG A 76 -13.52 -6.02 -15.88
N ARG A 77 -14.74 -5.99 -16.42
CA ARG A 77 -15.73 -4.93 -16.13
C ARG A 77 -16.17 -4.93 -14.66
N GLU A 78 -16.31 -6.09 -14.04
CA GLU A 78 -16.61 -6.20 -12.61
C GLU A 78 -15.46 -5.66 -11.75
N VAL A 79 -14.21 -5.97 -12.10
CA VAL A 79 -13.03 -5.45 -11.40
C VAL A 79 -12.99 -3.92 -11.47
N ARG A 80 -13.15 -3.34 -12.66
CA ARG A 80 -13.20 -1.88 -12.84
C ARG A 80 -14.36 -1.23 -12.05
N ARG A 81 -15.55 -1.83 -12.03
CA ARG A 81 -16.68 -1.34 -11.21
C ARG A 81 -16.36 -1.36 -9.73
N LYS A 82 -15.74 -2.43 -9.22
CA LYS A 82 -15.33 -2.52 -7.81
C LYS A 82 -14.32 -1.45 -7.45
N HIS A 83 -13.31 -1.23 -8.29
CA HIS A 83 -12.33 -0.16 -8.08
C HIS A 83 -13.00 1.22 -8.05
N MET A 84 -13.89 1.53 -9.00
CA MET A 84 -14.66 2.78 -8.96
C MET A 84 -15.47 2.93 -7.67
N ASN A 85 -16.15 1.87 -7.22
CA ASN A 85 -16.90 1.90 -5.95
C ASN A 85 -16.00 2.18 -4.74
N GLU A 86 -14.81 1.59 -4.67
CA GLU A 86 -13.84 1.82 -3.59
C GLU A 86 -13.38 3.29 -3.58
N VAL A 87 -13.11 3.88 -4.75
CA VAL A 87 -12.76 5.30 -4.87
C VAL A 87 -13.94 6.22 -4.49
N LEU A 88 -15.16 5.88 -4.86
CA LEU A 88 -16.36 6.64 -4.46
C LEU A 88 -16.60 6.58 -2.95
N VAL A 89 -16.31 5.46 -2.31
CA VAL A 89 -16.35 5.36 -0.83
C VAL A 89 -15.31 6.30 -0.22
N ALA A 90 -14.08 6.31 -0.76
CA ALA A 90 -13.03 7.23 -0.30
C ALA A 90 -13.44 8.71 -0.46
N SER A 91 -14.12 9.05 -1.55
CA SER A 91 -14.66 10.40 -1.81
C SER A 91 -15.61 10.86 -0.71
N ASN A 92 -16.54 9.98 -0.29
CA ASN A 92 -17.50 10.27 0.77
C ASN A 92 -16.84 10.46 2.15
N THR A 93 -15.62 9.97 2.33
CA THR A 93 -14.86 10.07 3.57
C THR A 93 -13.77 11.15 3.54
N ALA A 94 -13.54 11.80 2.40
CA ALA A 94 -12.55 12.87 2.27
C ALA A 94 -13.09 14.15 2.93
N HIS A 95 -12.43 14.61 3.99
CA HIS A 95 -12.89 15.77 4.77
C HIS A 95 -12.12 17.05 4.47
N SER A 96 -10.94 16.94 3.87
CA SER A 96 -10.11 18.06 3.45
C SER A 96 -10.23 18.32 1.96
N LYS A 97 -10.07 19.59 1.57
CA LYS A 97 -10.11 20.02 0.15
C LYS A 97 -9.08 19.27 -0.69
N ILE A 98 -7.87 19.07 -0.17
CA ILE A 98 -6.79 18.41 -0.89
C ILE A 98 -7.06 16.90 -1.08
N ALA A 99 -7.65 16.24 -0.09
CA ALA A 99 -8.06 14.85 -0.22
C ALA A 99 -9.18 14.71 -1.26
N ALA A 100 -10.18 15.59 -1.23
CA ALA A 100 -11.25 15.61 -2.23
C ALA A 100 -10.71 15.81 -3.64
N GLU A 101 -9.80 16.77 -3.86
CA GLU A 101 -9.19 17.02 -5.17
C GLU A 101 -8.43 15.80 -5.73
N ILE A 102 -7.73 15.05 -4.88
CA ILE A 102 -7.03 13.82 -5.29
C ILE A 102 -8.01 12.70 -5.63
N VAL A 103 -9.08 12.55 -4.85
CA VAL A 103 -10.11 11.54 -5.16
C VAL A 103 -10.84 11.87 -6.45
N ASP A 104 -11.20 13.13 -6.68
CA ASP A 104 -11.84 13.58 -7.92
C ASP A 104 -10.95 13.33 -9.13
N ALA A 105 -9.64 13.63 -9.03
CA ALA A 105 -8.68 13.32 -10.08
C ALA A 105 -8.62 11.80 -10.36
N ARG A 106 -8.71 10.97 -9.32
CA ARG A 106 -8.71 9.52 -9.47
C ARG A 106 -9.99 9.01 -10.14
N ILE A 107 -11.15 9.55 -9.79
CA ILE A 107 -12.44 9.22 -10.44
C ILE A 107 -12.34 9.51 -11.94
N TYR A 108 -11.87 10.70 -12.31
CA TYR A 108 -11.71 11.10 -13.71
C TYR A 108 -10.81 10.12 -14.49
N LEU A 109 -9.68 9.71 -13.91
CA LEU A 109 -8.79 8.73 -14.55
C LEU A 109 -9.45 7.37 -14.75
N LEU A 110 -10.29 6.92 -13.81
CA LEU A 110 -11.02 5.66 -13.93
C LEU A 110 -12.15 5.71 -14.95
N GLU A 111 -12.82 6.85 -15.08
CA GLU A 111 -13.80 7.07 -16.15
C GLU A 111 -13.14 6.99 -17.52
N MET A 112 -11.98 7.64 -17.69
CA MET A 112 -11.21 7.56 -18.94
C MET A 112 -10.75 6.12 -19.23
N ASP A 113 -10.23 5.40 -18.23
CA ASP A 113 -9.81 4.00 -18.37
C ASP A 113 -10.98 3.11 -18.80
N TRP A 114 -12.17 3.34 -18.24
CA TRP A 114 -13.39 2.62 -18.60
C TRP A 114 -13.77 2.83 -20.08
N GLU A 115 -13.76 4.07 -20.55
CA GLU A 115 -14.09 4.40 -21.94
C GLU A 115 -13.11 3.79 -22.93
N VAL A 116 -11.80 3.94 -22.66
CA VAL A 116 -10.74 3.37 -23.51
C VAL A 116 -10.87 1.84 -23.56
N SER A 117 -11.03 1.20 -22.40
CA SER A 117 -11.18 -0.24 -22.31
C SER A 117 -12.41 -0.77 -23.05
N ALA A 118 -13.54 -0.06 -22.99
CA ALA A 118 -14.75 -0.42 -23.72
C ALA A 118 -14.54 -0.35 -25.24
N LEU A 119 -13.79 0.65 -25.71
CA LEU A 119 -13.39 0.76 -27.12
C LEU A 119 -12.46 -0.38 -27.52
N GLU A 120 -11.42 -0.66 -26.75
CA GLU A 120 -10.48 -1.76 -27.01
C GLU A 120 -11.21 -3.10 -27.10
N GLU A 121 -12.09 -3.41 -26.15
CA GLU A 121 -12.92 -4.62 -26.20
C GLU A 121 -13.76 -4.67 -27.47
N LYS A 122 -14.40 -3.56 -27.86
CA LYS A 122 -15.20 -3.50 -29.08
C LYS A 122 -14.35 -3.71 -30.33
N TYR A 123 -13.14 -3.16 -30.39
CA TYR A 123 -12.29 -3.24 -31.58
C TYR A 123 -11.53 -4.57 -31.70
N TRP A 124 -11.08 -5.18 -30.59
CA TRP A 124 -10.26 -6.40 -30.63
C TRP A 124 -11.13 -7.66 -30.73
N TYR A 125 -12.33 -7.65 -30.15
CA TYR A 125 -13.24 -8.79 -30.22
C TYR A 125 -14.25 -8.73 -31.37
N SER A 126 -14.29 -7.64 -32.17
CA SER A 126 -15.10 -7.57 -33.41
C SER A 126 -14.37 -8.06 -34.66
N ARG A 127 -13.09 -8.44 -34.54
CA ARG A 127 -12.26 -8.96 -35.64
C ARG A 127 -12.22 -10.49 -35.73
N PHE A 128 -12.98 -11.19 -34.90
CA PHE A 128 -13.13 -12.65 -34.92
C PHE A 128 -14.60 -13.03 -35.10
#